data_AF-A0A101GHK0-F1
#
_entry.id   AF-A0A101GHK0-F1
#
_cell.length_a   1.000
_cell.length_b   1.000
_cell.length_c   1.000
_cell.angle_alpha   90.00
_cell.angle_beta   90.00
_cell.angle_gamma   90.00
#
_symmetry.space_group_name_H-M   'P 1'
#
loop_
_entity.id
_entity.type
_entity.pdbx_description
1 polymer ?
#
loop_
_entity_poly.entity_id
_entity_poly.type
_entity_poly.pdbx_seq_one_letter_code
_entity_poly.pdbx_strand_id
1 'polypeptide(L)'
;MKPFELPFQIFKILDQGYHIAVTVNINALPARLLIDSGASHSVFDKSRISYFLPNFQVNESPFMAMGMGDDLEPFLLKVRDFEIGKRKFSKYQATLLDLSALNQIYSRFYDEPIHGILGCDLLMKLKANLSYKKKTLKWKDWKKPFQVRSVAPGAEHLMATLKIQKQKANMLIDTGSSSTIFDLNLFKQFYHYEDQQLKRADQPSAGIASTAQSFGSVTIPQLTIGPIGLTNHEMLFIDLEHINSLYAKLGLPPIDGLLGNDLLFMLQASLNFKSKCLRLPLSS
;
A
#
# COMPACT_ATOMS: atom_id res chain seq x y z
N MET A 1 15.79 21.00 9.54
CA MET A 1 14.88 20.30 10.48
C MET A 1 15.55 19.04 10.99
N LYS A 2 15.42 18.72 12.29
CA LYS A 2 15.93 17.46 12.86
C LYS A 2 15.05 16.27 12.41
N PRO A 3 15.63 15.10 12.09
CA PRO A 3 14.86 13.87 11.87
C PRO A 3 14.20 13.43 13.18
N PHE A 4 13.18 12.58 13.07
CA PHE A 4 12.64 11.81 14.19
C PHE A 4 12.54 10.34 13.78
N GLU A 5 11.95 9.54 14.64
CA GLU A 5 11.75 8.11 14.44
C GLU A 5 10.38 7.78 15.02
N LEU A 6 9.61 7.00 14.27
CA LEU A 6 8.28 6.57 14.66
C LEU A 6 8.21 5.05 14.39
N PRO A 7 8.09 4.20 15.42
CA PRO A 7 7.92 2.77 15.22
C PRO A 7 6.58 2.49 14.55
N PHE A 8 6.51 1.42 13.77
CA PHE A 8 5.25 0.91 13.23
C PHE A 8 4.92 -0.45 13.84
N GLN A 9 3.62 -0.69 14.04
CA GLN A 9 3.06 -1.97 14.45
C GLN A 9 2.91 -2.87 13.22
N ILE A 10 3.02 -4.19 13.41
CA ILE A 10 2.84 -5.19 12.36
C ILE A 10 1.60 -6.02 12.72
N PHE A 11 0.66 -6.07 11.78
CA PHE A 11 -0.58 -6.82 11.87
C PHE A 11 -0.47 -8.02 10.94
N LYS A 12 -0.32 -9.24 11.48
CA LYS A 12 -0.42 -10.45 10.68
C LYS A 12 -1.89 -10.67 10.31
N ILE A 13 -2.19 -10.80 9.02
CA ILE A 13 -3.55 -11.07 8.53
C ILE A 13 -3.48 -12.31 7.64
N LEU A 14 -4.28 -13.32 7.98
CA LEU A 14 -4.19 -14.68 7.41
C LEU A 14 -2.79 -15.29 7.65
N ASP A 15 -2.51 -16.47 7.08
CA ASP A 15 -1.30 -17.23 7.44
C ASP A 15 0.02 -16.64 6.94
N GLN A 16 0.01 -15.84 5.87
CA GLN A 16 1.21 -15.27 5.25
C GLN A 16 1.17 -13.75 5.04
N GLY A 17 0.01 -13.11 5.21
CA GLY A 17 -0.15 -11.67 4.95
C GLY A 17 0.25 -10.79 6.14
N TYR A 18 0.72 -9.58 5.85
CA TYR A 18 1.02 -8.58 6.88
C TYR A 18 0.54 -7.18 6.46
N HIS A 19 -0.06 -6.43 7.37
CA HIS A 19 -0.20 -4.98 7.23
C HIS A 19 0.65 -4.27 8.29
N ILE A 20 0.91 -3.00 8.05
CA ILE A 20 1.70 -2.14 8.94
C ILE A 20 0.90 -0.89 9.29
N ALA A 21 0.91 -0.50 10.55
CA ALA A 21 0.21 0.70 11.01
C ALA A 21 1.07 1.54 11.94
N VAL A 22 0.70 2.82 12.06
CA VAL A 22 1.40 3.80 12.88
C VAL A 22 0.42 4.60 13.71
N THR A 23 0.80 4.89 14.95
CA THR A 23 0.06 5.80 15.82
C THR A 23 0.44 7.24 15.50
N VAL A 24 -0.57 8.06 15.24
CA VAL A 24 -0.51 9.51 15.00
C VAL A 24 -1.49 10.19 15.98
N ASN A 25 -1.50 11.51 16.10
CA ASN A 25 -2.57 12.20 16.85
C ASN A 25 -3.46 13.01 15.90
N ILE A 26 -4.78 12.93 16.12
CA ILE A 26 -5.76 13.85 15.52
C ILE A 26 -6.39 14.61 16.70
N ASN A 27 -6.30 15.94 16.69
CA ASN A 27 -6.73 16.82 17.79
C ASN A 27 -6.22 16.40 19.19
N ALA A 28 -4.96 15.95 19.26
CA ALA A 28 -4.29 15.42 20.46
C ALA A 28 -4.81 14.07 21.00
N LEU A 29 -5.74 13.41 20.32
CA LEU A 29 -6.15 12.03 20.60
C LEU A 29 -5.41 11.05 19.67
N PRO A 30 -5.00 9.86 20.15
CA PRO A 30 -4.28 8.88 19.35
C PRO A 30 -5.18 8.25 18.28
N ALA A 31 -4.67 8.14 17.06
CA ALA A 31 -5.30 7.50 15.91
C ALA A 31 -4.34 6.46 15.32
N ARG A 32 -4.87 5.30 14.92
CA ARG A 32 -4.12 4.22 14.26
C ARG A 32 -4.35 4.29 12.74
N LEU A 33 -3.32 4.60 11.96
CA LEU A 33 -3.39 4.64 10.50
C LEU A 33 -2.57 3.50 9.88
N LEU A 34 -3.13 2.78 8.91
CA LEU A 34 -2.34 1.87 8.06
C LEU A 34 -1.34 2.66 7.22
N ILE A 35 -0.17 2.10 6.93
CA ILE A 35 0.81 2.72 6.01
C ILE A 35 0.63 2.07 4.64
N ASP A 36 0.19 2.84 3.66
CA ASP A 36 -0.19 2.34 2.34
C ASP A 36 0.46 3.19 1.24
N SER A 37 1.42 2.63 0.51
CA SER A 37 2.02 3.27 -0.66
C SER A 37 1.30 2.98 -1.98
N GLY A 38 0.33 2.06 -2.00
CA GLY A 38 -0.58 1.87 -3.12
C GLY A 38 -1.66 2.96 -3.15
N ALA A 39 -2.17 3.34 -1.97
CA ALA A 39 -3.07 4.48 -1.81
C ALA A 39 -2.38 5.81 -2.20
N SER A 40 -2.85 6.45 -3.27
CA SER A 40 -2.36 7.76 -3.71
C SER A 40 -2.54 8.85 -2.64
N HIS A 41 -3.63 8.79 -1.87
CA HIS A 41 -4.01 9.79 -0.86
C HIS A 41 -4.27 9.16 0.51
N SER A 42 -3.89 9.88 1.56
CA SER A 42 -4.24 9.56 2.94
C SER A 42 -5.72 9.85 3.21
N VAL A 43 -6.40 8.94 3.91
CA VAL A 43 -7.82 9.06 4.27
C VAL A 43 -8.04 8.76 5.75
N PHE A 44 -9.04 9.38 6.38
CA PHE A 44 -9.54 8.97 7.71
C PHE A 44 -10.89 8.26 7.58
N ASP A 45 -11.18 7.35 8.51
CA ASP A 45 -12.44 6.59 8.53
C ASP A 45 -13.63 7.51 8.87
N LYS A 46 -14.53 7.71 7.89
CA LYS A 46 -15.75 8.50 8.02
C LYS A 46 -16.63 8.02 9.18
N SER A 47 -16.66 6.72 9.47
CA SER A 47 -17.48 6.13 10.53
C SER A 47 -16.94 6.41 11.94
N ARG A 48 -15.65 6.76 12.07
CA ARG A 48 -14.95 6.93 13.36
C ARG A 48 -14.46 8.35 13.62
N ILE A 49 -14.52 9.25 12.64
CA ILE A 49 -13.95 10.60 12.77
C ILE A 49 -14.60 11.45 13.86
N SER A 50 -15.85 11.15 14.23
CA SER A 50 -16.57 11.77 15.35
C SER A 50 -15.84 11.62 16.71
N TYR A 51 -15.06 10.56 16.90
CA TYR A 51 -14.21 10.38 18.09
C TYR A 51 -13.17 11.51 18.23
N PHE A 52 -12.65 12.01 17.10
CA PHE A 52 -11.67 13.10 17.06
C PHE A 52 -12.29 14.50 16.89
N LEU A 53 -13.50 14.56 16.34
CA LEU A 53 -14.29 15.77 16.09
C LEU A 53 -15.80 15.48 16.27
N PRO A 54 -16.36 15.54 17.49
CA PRO A 54 -17.76 15.15 17.73
C PRO A 54 -18.79 15.91 16.88
N ASN A 55 -18.53 17.18 16.58
CA ASN A 55 -19.40 18.07 15.81
C ASN A 55 -18.78 18.43 14.45
N PHE A 56 -18.24 17.45 13.72
CA PHE A 56 -17.65 17.69 12.41
C PHE A 56 -18.71 17.99 11.33
N GLN A 57 -18.35 18.85 10.39
CA GLN A 57 -19.06 19.04 9.13
C GLN A 57 -18.17 18.53 8.00
N VAL A 58 -18.79 17.89 7.01
CA VAL A 58 -18.14 17.45 5.78
C VAL A 58 -18.55 18.36 4.63
N ASN A 59 -17.61 18.60 3.71
CA ASN A 59 -17.92 19.08 2.38
C ASN A 59 -17.86 17.89 1.42
N GLU A 60 -18.66 17.90 0.37
CA GLU A 60 -18.48 16.99 -0.76
C GLU A 60 -17.15 17.27 -1.46
N SER A 61 -16.66 16.27 -2.21
CA SER A 61 -15.53 16.51 -3.10
C SER A 61 -15.95 17.48 -4.23
N PRO A 62 -15.01 18.22 -4.84
CA PRO A 62 -15.32 19.02 -6.03
C PRO A 62 -15.88 18.20 -7.20
N PHE A 63 -15.61 16.89 -7.28
CA PHE A 63 -16.10 16.01 -8.34
C PHE A 63 -17.51 15.48 -8.04
N MET A 64 -17.82 15.16 -6.77
CA MET A 64 -19.20 14.91 -6.31
C MET A 64 -20.10 16.13 -6.55
N ALA A 65 -19.64 17.32 -6.16
CA ALA A 65 -20.39 18.57 -6.34
C ALA A 65 -20.65 18.95 -7.82
N MET A 66 -19.94 18.32 -8.76
CA MET A 66 -20.14 18.46 -10.22
C MET A 66 -20.98 17.31 -10.83
N GLY A 67 -21.48 16.38 -10.02
CA GLY A 67 -22.23 15.21 -10.50
C GLY A 67 -21.38 14.20 -11.28
N MET A 68 -20.06 14.20 -11.07
CA MET A 68 -19.09 13.33 -11.76
C MET A 68 -18.43 12.30 -10.84
N GLY A 69 -18.89 12.19 -9.59
CA GLY A 69 -18.35 11.25 -8.61
C GLY A 69 -19.15 9.95 -8.50
N ASP A 70 -18.45 8.82 -8.40
CA ASP A 70 -19.02 7.52 -8.00
C ASP A 70 -19.23 7.45 -6.47
N ASP A 71 -19.96 6.43 -5.99
CA ASP A 71 -20.24 6.18 -4.55
C ASP A 71 -18.98 6.07 -3.65
N LEU A 72 -17.80 5.88 -4.24
CA LEU A 72 -16.51 5.76 -3.56
C LEU A 72 -15.75 7.10 -3.42
N GLU A 73 -16.28 8.20 -3.96
CA GLU A 73 -15.65 9.51 -3.87
C GLU A 73 -15.60 10.05 -2.42
N PRO A 74 -14.47 10.62 -1.98
CA PRO A 74 -14.27 10.91 -0.57
C PRO A 74 -14.78 12.29 -0.16
N PHE A 75 -15.30 12.36 1.07
CA PHE A 75 -15.71 13.61 1.69
C PHE A 75 -14.50 14.41 2.20
N LEU A 76 -14.62 15.73 2.29
CA LEU A 76 -13.54 16.63 2.75
C LEU A 76 -13.86 17.27 4.09
N LEU A 77 -12.87 17.26 4.98
CA LEU A 77 -12.95 17.71 6.37
C LEU A 77 -11.73 18.59 6.69
N LYS A 78 -11.87 19.58 7.58
CA LYS A 78 -10.73 20.30 8.19
C LYS A 78 -10.53 19.86 9.64
N VAL A 79 -9.41 19.20 9.92
CA VAL A 79 -8.99 18.91 11.30
C VAL A 79 -8.08 20.03 11.81
N ARG A 80 -8.27 20.44 13.08
CA ARG A 80 -7.54 21.57 13.67
C ARG A 80 -6.05 21.25 13.78
N ASP A 81 -5.73 20.11 14.39
CA ASP A 81 -4.37 19.64 14.62
C ASP A 81 -4.24 18.19 14.18
N PHE A 82 -3.29 17.91 13.29
CA PHE A 82 -2.90 16.55 12.92
C PHE A 82 -1.40 16.38 13.14
N GLU A 83 -0.98 15.34 13.85
CA GLU A 83 0.40 15.19 14.30
C GLU A 83 0.97 13.80 13.99
N ILE A 84 2.06 13.75 13.25
CA ILE A 84 2.82 12.52 12.97
C ILE A 84 4.15 12.63 13.71
N GLY A 85 4.23 11.97 14.86
CA GLY A 85 5.38 12.06 15.78
C GLY A 85 5.70 13.51 16.16
N LYS A 86 6.82 14.05 15.66
CA LYS A 86 7.27 15.44 15.93
C LYS A 86 6.93 16.42 14.80
N ARG A 87 5.88 16.15 14.02
CA ARG A 87 5.39 17.03 12.94
C ARG A 87 3.94 17.36 13.18
N LYS A 88 3.61 18.64 13.23
CA LYS A 88 2.25 19.15 13.39
C LYS A 88 1.80 19.80 12.08
N PHE A 89 0.60 19.46 11.65
CA PHE A 89 -0.11 20.04 10.53
C PHE A 89 -1.35 20.75 11.10
N SER A 90 -1.31 22.08 11.15
CA SER A 90 -2.46 22.89 11.58
C SER A 90 -3.43 23.11 10.43
N LYS A 91 -4.73 23.05 10.72
CA LYS A 91 -5.82 23.19 9.73
C LYS A 91 -5.67 22.22 8.55
N TYR A 92 -5.26 20.97 8.82
CA TYR A 92 -5.08 19.96 7.79
C TYR A 92 -6.42 19.60 7.15
N GLN A 93 -6.48 19.65 5.82
CA GLN A 93 -7.62 19.14 5.07
C GLN A 93 -7.46 17.63 4.95
N ALA A 94 -8.32 16.90 5.65
CA ALA A 94 -8.41 15.46 5.64
C ALA A 94 -9.45 14.99 4.62
N THR A 95 -9.11 13.92 3.93
CA THR A 95 -9.99 13.16 3.04
C THR A 95 -10.67 12.06 3.86
N LEU A 96 -11.96 11.83 3.68
CA LEU A 96 -12.75 10.85 4.41
C LEU A 96 -13.29 9.76 3.48
N LEU A 97 -13.05 8.52 3.85
CA LEU A 97 -13.58 7.34 3.17
C LEU A 97 -14.29 6.46 4.21
N ASP A 98 -15.34 5.75 3.81
CA ASP A 98 -15.94 4.74 4.69
C ASP A 98 -15.04 3.50 4.73
N LEU A 99 -14.43 3.23 5.88
CA LEU A 99 -13.57 2.05 6.08
C LEU A 99 -14.29 0.95 6.86
N SER A 100 -15.62 0.98 7.00
CA SER A 100 -16.40 0.03 7.81
C SER A 100 -16.17 -1.43 7.42
N ALA A 101 -16.18 -1.75 6.12
CA ALA A 101 -15.93 -3.11 5.63
C ALA A 101 -14.50 -3.60 5.95
N LEU A 102 -13.50 -2.72 5.79
CA LEU A 102 -12.11 -3.01 6.13
C LEU A 102 -11.96 -3.22 7.65
N ASN A 103 -12.57 -2.36 8.48
CA ASN A 103 -12.60 -2.51 9.93
C ASN A 103 -13.32 -3.78 10.39
N GLN A 104 -14.36 -4.24 9.68
CA GLN A 104 -15.05 -5.52 9.96
C GLN A 104 -14.16 -6.74 9.67
N ILE A 105 -13.27 -6.66 8.67
CA ILE A 105 -12.27 -7.72 8.43
C ILE A 105 -11.21 -7.69 9.53
N TYR A 106 -10.71 -6.50 9.88
CA TYR A 106 -9.71 -6.31 10.95
C TYR A 106 -10.20 -6.80 12.33
N SER A 107 -11.47 -6.62 12.66
CA SER A 107 -12.05 -7.06 13.95
C SER A 107 -12.04 -8.58 14.15
N ARG A 108 -11.73 -9.38 13.11
CA ARG A 108 -11.52 -10.83 13.22
C ARG A 108 -10.13 -11.20 13.76
N PHE A 109 -9.20 -10.25 13.76
CA PHE A 109 -7.79 -10.46 14.12
C PHE A 109 -7.30 -9.51 15.23
N TYR A 110 -7.96 -8.36 15.42
CA TYR A 110 -7.54 -7.28 16.32
C TYR A 110 -8.71 -6.54 16.96
N ASP A 111 -8.64 -6.31 18.27
CA ASP A 111 -9.70 -5.60 19.02
C ASP A 111 -9.75 -4.09 18.72
N GLU A 112 -8.60 -3.48 18.45
CA GLU A 112 -8.48 -2.05 18.18
C GLU A 112 -8.60 -1.73 16.67
N PRO A 113 -9.56 -0.88 16.27
CA PRO A 113 -9.83 -0.55 14.88
C PRO A 113 -8.75 0.34 14.27
N ILE A 114 -8.74 0.38 12.93
CA ILE A 114 -8.03 1.42 12.19
C ILE A 114 -8.91 2.68 12.10
N HIS A 115 -8.25 3.83 12.08
CA HIS A 115 -8.88 5.15 12.03
C HIS A 115 -8.64 5.85 10.67
N GLY A 116 -7.95 5.17 9.76
CA GLY A 116 -7.59 5.70 8.43
C GLY A 116 -6.38 5.00 7.82
N ILE A 117 -5.92 5.59 6.71
CA ILE A 117 -4.80 5.14 5.88
C ILE A 117 -3.87 6.34 5.64
N LEU A 118 -2.56 6.11 5.80
CA LEU A 118 -1.48 7.04 5.53
C LEU A 118 -0.91 6.74 4.14
N GLY A 119 -1.40 7.49 3.15
CA GLY A 119 -1.12 7.33 1.73
C GLY A 119 0.18 7.97 1.24
N CYS A 120 0.45 7.79 -0.05
CA CYS A 120 1.64 8.32 -0.73
C CYS A 120 1.80 9.84 -0.61
N ASP A 121 0.71 10.62 -0.67
CA ASP A 121 0.73 12.08 -0.52
C ASP A 121 1.50 12.55 0.73
N LEU A 122 1.18 11.99 1.90
CA LEU A 122 1.81 12.36 3.16
C LEU A 122 3.19 11.71 3.33
N LEU A 123 3.39 10.49 2.86
CA LEU A 123 4.70 9.82 2.90
C LEU A 123 5.75 10.58 2.07
N MET A 124 5.34 11.07 0.88
CA MET A 124 6.12 11.92 -0.01
C MET A 124 6.34 13.32 0.58
N LYS A 125 5.28 14.00 1.05
CA LYS A 125 5.35 15.32 1.69
C LYS A 125 6.26 15.32 2.91
N LEU A 126 6.22 14.27 3.72
CA LEU A 126 7.11 14.07 4.87
C LEU A 126 8.53 13.70 4.44
N LYS A 127 8.74 13.11 3.27
CA LYS A 127 10.02 12.56 2.79
C LYS A 127 10.49 11.36 3.63
N ALA A 128 9.54 10.48 3.95
CA ALA A 128 9.71 9.35 4.87
C ALA A 128 10.74 8.29 4.40
N ASN A 129 11.12 7.39 5.30
CA ASN A 129 11.98 6.23 5.10
C ASN A 129 11.45 5.05 5.93
N LEU A 130 10.57 4.25 5.34
CA LEU A 130 9.99 3.07 5.96
C LEU A 130 11.01 1.93 5.91
N SER A 131 11.41 1.36 7.04
CA SER A 131 12.41 0.29 7.09
C SER A 131 11.87 -0.95 7.78
N TYR A 132 11.63 -2.01 6.99
CA TYR A 132 11.14 -3.31 7.47
C TYR A 132 12.18 -3.98 8.38
N LYS A 133 13.48 -3.87 8.05
CA LYS A 133 14.59 -4.35 8.91
C LYS A 133 14.59 -3.74 10.32
N LYS A 134 14.25 -2.45 10.44
CA LYS A 134 14.28 -1.73 11.72
C LYS A 134 12.91 -1.60 12.39
N LYS A 135 11.82 -1.95 11.69
CA LYS A 135 10.43 -1.70 12.10
C LYS A 135 10.12 -0.23 12.41
N THR A 136 10.74 0.68 11.65
CA THR A 136 10.73 2.14 11.91
C THR A 136 10.48 2.96 10.66
N LEU A 137 9.76 4.07 10.81
CA LEU A 137 9.67 5.17 9.85
C LEU A 137 10.69 6.28 10.25
N LYS A 138 11.62 6.62 9.34
CA LYS A 138 12.69 7.63 9.52
C LYS A 138 12.76 8.63 8.36
N TRP A 139 13.86 9.39 8.24
CA TRP A 139 14.15 10.36 7.17
C TRP A 139 15.67 10.37 6.83
N LYS A 140 16.09 10.34 5.54
CA LYS A 140 17.49 10.25 4.97
C LYS A 140 18.05 8.81 4.76
N ASP A 141 19.17 8.56 4.02
CA ASP A 141 19.32 8.38 2.54
C ASP A 141 20.50 7.41 2.14
N TRP A 142 20.24 6.26 1.46
CA TRP A 142 21.14 5.57 0.49
C TRP A 142 20.33 4.55 -0.36
N LYS A 143 20.77 4.22 -1.59
CA LYS A 143 19.88 4.09 -2.77
C LYS A 143 20.05 2.86 -3.69
N LYS A 144 18.93 2.30 -4.16
CA LYS A 144 18.63 2.05 -5.59
C LYS A 144 17.32 2.80 -5.91
N PRO A 145 17.19 3.53 -7.03
CA PRO A 145 16.00 4.33 -7.29
C PRO A 145 14.76 3.48 -7.55
N PHE A 146 13.63 3.85 -6.93
CA PHE A 146 12.31 3.51 -7.44
C PHE A 146 11.81 4.67 -8.30
N GLN A 147 10.95 4.36 -9.26
CA GLN A 147 10.30 5.35 -10.11
C GLN A 147 9.05 5.88 -9.40
N VAL A 148 8.69 7.12 -9.67
CA VAL A 148 7.42 7.71 -9.24
C VAL A 148 6.70 8.16 -10.49
N ARG A 149 5.49 7.65 -10.70
CA ARG A 149 4.69 7.87 -11.91
C ARG A 149 3.40 8.58 -11.52
N SER A 150 3.13 9.74 -12.11
CA SER A 150 1.83 10.40 -11.95
C SER A 150 0.80 9.61 -12.74
N VAL A 151 -0.32 9.25 -12.12
CA VAL A 151 -1.48 8.64 -12.79
C VAL A 151 -2.64 9.62 -12.94
N ALA A 152 -2.74 10.59 -12.03
CA ALA A 152 -3.58 11.78 -12.13
C ALA A 152 -2.88 12.96 -11.41
N PRO A 153 -3.37 14.21 -11.53
CA PRO A 153 -2.85 15.33 -10.76
C PRO A 153 -2.94 15.07 -9.25
N GLY A 154 -1.79 15.04 -8.56
CA GLY A 154 -1.72 14.73 -7.13
C GLY A 154 -1.71 13.22 -6.79
N ALA A 155 -1.99 12.34 -7.75
CA ALA A 155 -1.93 10.89 -7.57
C ALA A 155 -0.64 10.31 -8.15
N GLU A 156 0.25 9.82 -7.27
CA GLU A 156 1.54 9.23 -7.61
C GLU A 156 1.58 7.73 -7.27
N HIS A 157 1.92 6.88 -8.24
CA HIS A 157 2.24 5.47 -8.00
C HIS A 157 3.76 5.27 -7.90
N LEU A 158 4.19 4.46 -6.92
CA LEU A 158 5.59 4.09 -6.75
C LEU A 158 5.87 2.78 -7.48
N MET A 159 6.95 2.73 -8.27
CA MET A 159 7.29 1.53 -9.05
C MET A 159 8.75 1.11 -8.86
N ALA A 160 8.98 -0.17 -8.58
CA ALA A 160 10.31 -0.76 -8.48
C ALA A 160 10.53 -1.83 -9.56
N THR A 161 11.69 -1.81 -10.19
CA THR A 161 12.15 -2.95 -10.99
C THR A 161 12.75 -4.00 -10.07
N LEU A 162 12.04 -5.11 -9.87
CA LEU A 162 12.60 -6.32 -9.25
C LEU A 162 13.25 -7.20 -10.33
N LYS A 163 14.19 -8.04 -9.91
CA LYS A 163 14.74 -9.09 -10.78
C LYS A 163 14.08 -10.41 -10.37
N ILE A 164 13.34 -11.04 -11.28
CA ILE A 164 12.76 -12.36 -11.06
C ILE A 164 13.48 -13.35 -11.97
N GLN A 165 14.06 -14.39 -11.38
CA GLN A 165 15.05 -15.26 -12.03
C GLN A 165 16.18 -14.45 -12.68
N LYS A 166 16.18 -14.34 -14.02
CA LYS A 166 17.15 -13.55 -14.81
C LYS A 166 16.55 -12.27 -15.42
N GLN A 167 15.23 -12.10 -15.36
CA GLN A 167 14.47 -11.06 -16.04
C GLN A 167 14.08 -9.92 -15.09
N LYS A 168 13.58 -8.82 -15.65
CA LYS A 168 13.18 -7.61 -14.91
C LYS A 168 11.66 -7.54 -14.85
N ALA A 169 11.09 -7.49 -13.66
CA ALA A 169 9.68 -7.26 -13.41
C ALA A 169 9.46 -5.81 -12.94
N ASN A 170 8.50 -5.12 -13.52
CA ASN A 170 8.08 -3.76 -13.18
C ASN A 170 6.92 -3.81 -12.18
N MET A 171 7.23 -3.66 -10.89
CA MET A 171 6.28 -3.84 -9.80
C MET A 171 5.76 -2.50 -9.29
N LEU A 172 4.47 -2.39 -9.01
CA LEU A 172 3.93 -1.32 -8.16
C LEU A 172 4.27 -1.65 -6.70
N ILE A 173 4.74 -0.68 -5.92
CA ILE A 173 5.07 -0.88 -4.50
C ILE A 173 3.83 -0.60 -3.67
N ASP A 174 3.27 -1.63 -3.05
CA ASP A 174 1.99 -1.56 -2.36
C ASP A 174 2.14 -2.04 -0.91
N THR A 175 2.41 -1.12 0.02
CA THR A 175 2.40 -1.45 1.45
C THR A 175 0.99 -1.57 2.06
N GLY A 176 -0.06 -1.24 1.30
CA GLY A 176 -1.45 -1.52 1.65
C GLY A 176 -1.81 -2.99 1.44
N SER A 177 -1.21 -3.66 0.45
CA SER A 177 -1.39 -5.09 0.23
C SER A 177 -0.66 -5.96 1.26
N SER A 178 -1.39 -6.93 1.81
CA SER A 178 -0.84 -7.94 2.71
C SER A 178 0.19 -8.85 2.04
N SER A 179 0.02 -9.08 0.74
CA SER A 179 0.69 -10.13 -0.03
C SER A 179 1.09 -9.62 -1.42
N THR A 180 2.13 -10.20 -2.01
CA THR A 180 2.57 -9.89 -3.37
C THR A 180 1.68 -10.63 -4.36
N ILE A 181 1.19 -9.91 -5.36
CA ILE A 181 0.28 -10.44 -6.39
C ILE A 181 0.89 -10.13 -7.75
N PHE A 182 0.97 -11.11 -8.65
CA PHE A 182 1.46 -10.92 -10.01
C PHE A 182 0.32 -10.89 -11.03
N ASP A 183 0.58 -10.25 -12.18
CA ASP A 183 -0.30 -10.38 -13.35
C ASP A 183 -0.27 -11.84 -13.84
N LEU A 184 -1.45 -12.44 -13.97
CA LEU A 184 -1.66 -13.83 -14.35
C LEU A 184 -1.00 -14.19 -15.70
N ASN A 185 -1.04 -13.25 -16.65
CA ASN A 185 -0.60 -13.44 -18.03
C ASN A 185 0.89 -13.10 -18.19
N LEU A 186 1.33 -11.94 -17.68
CA LEU A 186 2.70 -11.46 -17.78
C LEU A 186 3.68 -12.29 -16.93
N PHE A 187 3.25 -12.87 -15.80
CA PHE A 187 4.17 -13.65 -14.96
C PHE A 187 4.74 -14.90 -15.67
N LYS A 188 4.01 -15.46 -16.64
CA LYS A 188 4.46 -16.60 -17.44
C LYS A 188 5.79 -16.33 -18.17
N GLN A 189 6.17 -15.06 -18.36
CA GLN A 189 7.50 -14.69 -18.86
C GLN A 189 8.63 -15.08 -17.88
N PHE A 190 8.42 -14.96 -16.56
CA PHE A 190 9.44 -15.21 -15.53
C PHE A 190 9.56 -16.69 -15.15
N TYR A 191 8.43 -17.38 -15.13
CA TYR A 191 8.32 -18.80 -14.78
C TYR A 191 7.13 -19.41 -15.52
N HIS A 192 7.37 -20.45 -16.31
CA HIS A 192 6.32 -21.16 -17.03
C HIS A 192 5.63 -22.17 -16.10
N TYR A 193 4.29 -22.09 -16.04
CA TYR A 193 3.43 -23.04 -15.36
C TYR A 193 2.22 -23.35 -16.26
N GLU A 194 1.70 -24.56 -16.12
CA GLU A 194 0.52 -25.02 -16.85
C GLU A 194 -0.77 -24.58 -16.14
N ASP A 195 -1.85 -24.33 -16.89
CA ASP A 195 -3.09 -23.78 -16.32
C ASP A 195 -3.77 -24.75 -15.33
N GLN A 196 -3.51 -26.06 -15.41
CA GLN A 196 -3.98 -27.01 -14.39
C GLN A 196 -3.27 -26.87 -13.03
N GLN A 197 -2.14 -26.15 -12.97
CA GLN A 197 -1.45 -25.83 -11.71
C GLN A 197 -2.06 -24.60 -11.02
N LEU A 198 -2.87 -23.80 -11.73
CA LEU A 198 -3.54 -22.62 -11.20
C LEU A 198 -4.75 -23.05 -10.35
N LYS A 199 -4.59 -22.97 -9.04
CA LYS A 199 -5.69 -23.16 -8.09
C LYS A 199 -6.50 -21.87 -8.04
N ARG A 200 -7.83 -21.93 -8.05
CA ARG A 200 -8.65 -20.76 -7.69
C ARG A 200 -8.46 -20.49 -6.20
N ALA A 201 -8.19 -19.23 -5.85
CA ALA A 201 -7.98 -18.80 -4.47
C ALA A 201 -9.17 -17.96 -4.00
N ASP A 202 -9.84 -18.40 -2.95
CA ASP A 202 -10.88 -17.62 -2.28
C ASP A 202 -10.22 -16.47 -1.48
N GLN A 203 -10.23 -15.27 -2.07
CA GLN A 203 -9.82 -13.97 -1.49
C GLN A 203 -8.59 -13.97 -0.54
N PRO A 204 -7.36 -13.79 -1.06
CA PRO A 204 -6.15 -13.77 -0.24
C PRO A 204 -5.81 -12.41 0.41
N SER A 205 -6.61 -11.35 0.20
CA SER A 205 -6.30 -9.97 0.65
C SER A 205 -7.52 -9.22 1.16
N ALA A 206 -7.38 -8.60 2.33
CA ALA A 206 -8.42 -7.76 2.95
C ALA A 206 -8.63 -6.39 2.26
N GLY A 207 -7.80 -6.05 1.26
CA GLY A 207 -7.86 -4.78 0.55
C GLY A 207 -8.61 -4.82 -0.79
N ILE A 208 -8.95 -6.00 -1.32
CA ILE A 208 -9.58 -6.10 -2.65
C ILE A 208 -11.09 -6.29 -2.49
N ALA A 209 -11.82 -5.28 -2.94
CA ALA A 209 -13.28 -5.27 -2.95
C ALA A 209 -13.88 -6.48 -3.70
N SER A 210 -15.15 -6.78 -3.38
CA SER A 210 -15.88 -8.01 -3.70
C SER A 210 -16.22 -8.27 -5.19
N THR A 211 -15.45 -7.73 -6.13
CA THR A 211 -15.64 -7.85 -7.59
C THR A 211 -14.56 -8.74 -8.21
N ALA A 212 -14.25 -9.86 -7.55
CA ALA A 212 -13.13 -10.74 -7.87
C ALA A 212 -13.36 -11.58 -9.15
N GLN A 213 -13.06 -11.00 -10.31
CA GLN A 213 -12.68 -11.81 -11.48
C GLN A 213 -11.29 -12.43 -11.23
N SER A 214 -11.15 -13.73 -11.52
CA SER A 214 -9.87 -14.40 -11.79
C SER A 214 -8.75 -14.29 -10.73
N PHE A 215 -9.03 -14.62 -9.46
CA PHE A 215 -7.97 -14.90 -8.48
C PHE A 215 -7.47 -16.34 -8.57
N GLY A 216 -6.15 -16.52 -8.56
CA GLY A 216 -5.54 -17.83 -8.47
C GLY A 216 -4.20 -17.86 -7.75
N SER A 217 -3.73 -19.07 -7.46
CA SER A 217 -2.41 -19.32 -6.90
C SER A 217 -1.69 -20.48 -7.57
N VAL A 218 -0.36 -20.43 -7.58
CA VAL A 218 0.52 -21.53 -8.04
C VAL A 218 1.66 -21.70 -7.05
N THR A 219 1.85 -22.93 -6.56
CA THR A 219 3.03 -23.28 -5.77
C THR A 219 4.24 -23.47 -6.68
N ILE A 220 5.21 -22.56 -6.62
CA ILE A 220 6.42 -22.60 -7.44
C ILE A 220 7.55 -23.33 -6.67
N PRO A 221 8.10 -24.44 -7.21
CA PRO A 221 9.12 -25.22 -6.52
C PRO A 221 10.42 -24.46 -6.24
N GLN A 222 10.87 -23.61 -7.17
CA GLN A 222 12.04 -22.74 -7.00
C GLN A 222 11.88 -21.42 -7.78
N LEU A 223 12.03 -20.28 -7.09
CA LEU A 223 12.04 -18.96 -7.73
C LEU A 223 13.03 -18.02 -7.03
N THR A 224 13.85 -17.30 -7.79
CA THR A 224 14.67 -16.20 -7.25
C THR A 224 13.95 -14.87 -7.43
N ILE A 225 13.76 -14.10 -6.35
CA ILE A 225 13.28 -12.72 -6.40
C ILE A 225 14.32 -11.80 -5.75
N GLY A 226 14.96 -10.94 -6.53
CA GLY A 226 16.03 -10.07 -6.06
C GLY A 226 17.19 -10.88 -5.46
N PRO A 227 17.52 -10.70 -4.16
CA PRO A 227 18.57 -11.45 -3.46
C PRO A 227 18.09 -12.77 -2.80
N ILE A 228 16.79 -13.07 -2.77
CA ILE A 228 16.25 -14.26 -2.09
C ILE A 228 15.90 -15.39 -3.06
N GLY A 229 16.20 -16.61 -2.66
CA GLY A 229 15.68 -17.84 -3.28
C GLY A 229 14.49 -18.37 -2.47
N LEU A 230 13.38 -18.62 -3.14
CA LEU A 230 12.16 -19.19 -2.59
C LEU A 230 12.04 -20.65 -3.02
N THR A 231 11.58 -21.52 -2.12
CA THR A 231 11.35 -22.94 -2.40
C THR A 231 9.93 -23.34 -2.01
N ASN A 232 9.22 -24.04 -2.90
CA ASN A 232 7.82 -24.44 -2.74
C ASN A 232 6.89 -23.30 -2.27
N HIS A 233 7.09 -22.09 -2.80
CA HIS A 233 6.37 -20.90 -2.37
C HIS A 233 5.11 -20.69 -3.20
N GLU A 234 4.00 -20.38 -2.55
CA GLU A 234 2.75 -20.06 -3.22
C GLU A 234 2.78 -18.61 -3.73
N MET A 235 2.66 -18.43 -5.05
CA MET A 235 2.48 -17.13 -5.67
C MET A 235 1.01 -16.86 -5.92
N LEU A 236 0.58 -15.62 -5.73
CA LEU A 236 -0.77 -15.16 -5.99
C LEU A 236 -0.86 -14.43 -7.33
N PHE A 237 -1.97 -14.61 -8.03
CA PHE A 237 -2.23 -14.06 -9.35
C PHE A 237 -3.60 -13.40 -9.42
N ILE A 238 -3.66 -12.33 -10.19
CA ILE A 238 -4.89 -11.67 -10.65
C ILE A 238 -4.69 -11.26 -12.12
N ASP A 239 -5.77 -11.12 -12.87
CA ASP A 239 -5.70 -10.47 -14.17
C ASP A 239 -5.59 -8.94 -14.00
N LEU A 240 -4.52 -8.32 -14.50
CA LEU A 240 -4.36 -6.86 -14.50
C LEU A 240 -4.59 -6.25 -15.89
N GLU A 241 -5.17 -6.95 -16.88
CA GLU A 241 -5.36 -6.44 -18.26
C GLU A 241 -6.05 -5.06 -18.29
N HIS A 242 -7.11 -4.87 -17.52
CA HIS A 242 -7.81 -3.58 -17.46
C HIS A 242 -6.92 -2.46 -16.88
N ILE A 243 -6.14 -2.75 -15.82
CA ILE A 243 -5.23 -1.80 -15.18
C ILE A 243 -4.06 -1.47 -16.13
N ASN A 244 -3.49 -2.48 -16.78
CA ASN A 244 -2.43 -2.34 -17.77
C ASN A 244 -2.89 -1.58 -19.02
N SER A 245 -4.16 -1.73 -19.42
CA SER A 245 -4.81 -0.94 -20.47
C SER A 245 -4.96 0.54 -20.09
N LEU A 246 -5.28 0.86 -18.84
CA LEU A 246 -5.30 2.23 -18.33
C LEU A 246 -3.89 2.84 -18.29
N TYR A 247 -2.89 2.07 -17.84
CA TYR A 247 -1.49 2.46 -17.85
C TYR A 247 -0.98 2.79 -19.27
N ALA A 248 -1.32 1.96 -20.26
CA ALA A 248 -0.96 2.19 -21.65
C ALA A 248 -1.57 3.50 -22.19
N LYS A 249 -2.83 3.81 -21.88
CA LYS A 249 -3.48 5.09 -22.23
C LYS A 249 -2.78 6.31 -21.62
N LEU A 250 -2.12 6.15 -20.47
CA LEU A 250 -1.33 7.18 -19.80
C LEU A 250 0.15 7.23 -20.24
N GLY A 251 0.56 6.39 -21.21
CA GLY A 251 1.96 6.27 -21.64
C GLY A 251 2.89 5.65 -20.60
N LEU A 252 2.34 4.89 -19.65
CA LEU A 252 3.08 4.21 -18.59
C LEU A 252 3.39 2.74 -18.98
N PRO A 253 4.54 2.18 -18.56
CA PRO A 253 4.86 0.78 -18.79
C PRO A 253 3.92 -0.14 -17.99
N PRO A 254 3.57 -1.34 -18.50
CA PRO A 254 2.71 -2.28 -17.79
C PRO A 254 3.32 -2.68 -16.45
N ILE A 255 2.45 -3.02 -15.50
CA ILE A 255 2.80 -3.57 -14.20
C ILE A 255 2.77 -5.10 -14.29
N ASP A 256 3.87 -5.73 -13.91
CA ASP A 256 3.96 -7.20 -13.80
C ASP A 256 3.36 -7.72 -12.48
N GLY A 257 3.07 -6.84 -11.52
CA GLY A 257 2.44 -7.15 -10.25
C GLY A 257 2.53 -6.06 -9.17
N LEU A 258 1.85 -6.32 -8.05
CA LEU A 258 1.85 -5.52 -6.82
C LEU A 258 2.84 -6.15 -5.82
N LEU A 259 3.84 -5.41 -5.39
CA LEU A 259 4.83 -5.81 -4.39
C LEU A 259 4.29 -5.51 -2.98
N GLY A 260 3.79 -6.56 -2.32
CA GLY A 260 3.15 -6.50 -1.01
C GLY A 260 4.10 -6.64 0.18
N ASN A 261 3.53 -6.58 1.38
CA ASN A 261 4.30 -6.60 2.63
C ASN A 261 5.03 -7.92 2.89
N ASP A 262 4.49 -9.06 2.49
CA ASP A 262 5.12 -10.39 2.58
C ASP A 262 6.58 -10.42 2.08
N LEU A 263 6.82 -10.02 0.83
CA LEU A 263 8.13 -9.94 0.23
C LEU A 263 8.91 -8.73 0.74
N LEU A 264 8.27 -7.58 1.03
CA LEU A 264 8.97 -6.44 1.63
C LEU A 264 9.56 -6.78 3.02
N PHE A 265 8.87 -7.60 3.82
CA PHE A 265 9.40 -8.18 5.06
C PHE A 265 10.53 -9.16 4.80
N MET A 266 10.32 -10.15 3.91
CA MET A 266 11.30 -11.19 3.63
C MET A 266 12.61 -10.61 3.05
N LEU A 267 12.50 -9.61 2.19
CA LEU A 267 13.61 -8.84 1.63
C LEU A 267 14.23 -7.85 2.62
N GLN A 268 13.67 -7.69 3.83
CA GLN A 268 14.07 -6.67 4.82
C GLN A 268 14.14 -5.25 4.23
N ALA A 269 13.18 -4.93 3.35
CA ALA A 269 13.19 -3.74 2.49
C ALA A 269 13.29 -2.42 3.27
N SER A 270 13.68 -1.35 2.57
CA SER A 270 13.50 0.02 3.06
C SER A 270 13.12 0.97 1.92
N LEU A 271 12.00 1.67 2.08
CA LEU A 271 11.41 2.61 1.12
C LEU A 271 11.68 4.04 1.57
N ASN A 272 12.59 4.73 0.90
CA ASN A 272 12.95 6.11 1.20
C ASN A 272 12.40 7.07 0.13
N PHE A 273 11.32 7.74 0.51
CA PHE A 273 10.55 8.72 -0.25
C PHE A 273 11.33 10.03 -0.49
N LYS A 274 12.23 10.43 0.42
CA LYS A 274 13.15 11.56 0.18
C LYS A 274 14.04 11.32 -1.03
N SER A 275 14.61 10.13 -1.08
CA SER A 275 15.58 9.73 -2.10
C SER A 275 14.96 9.13 -3.35
N LYS A 276 13.64 8.83 -3.31
CA LYS A 276 12.89 7.97 -4.23
C LYS A 276 13.58 6.62 -4.44
N CYS A 277 13.79 5.84 -3.37
CA CYS A 277 14.61 4.63 -3.42
C CYS A 277 14.08 3.44 -2.60
N LEU A 278 14.11 2.26 -3.21
CA LEU A 278 13.92 0.96 -2.56
C LEU A 278 15.29 0.35 -2.30
N ARG A 279 15.64 0.13 -1.03
CA ARG A 279 16.83 -0.59 -0.61
C ARG A 279 16.43 -1.99 -0.17
N LEU A 280 16.91 -2.98 -0.90
CA LEU A 280 16.99 -4.36 -0.42
C LEU A 280 18.40 -4.51 0.19
N PRO A 281 18.58 -4.81 1.48
CA PRO A 281 19.87 -5.26 1.97
C PRO A 281 20.34 -6.46 1.15
N LEU A 282 21.62 -6.48 0.78
CA LEU A 282 22.26 -7.70 0.30
C LEU A 282 22.22 -8.70 1.46
N SER A 283 21.88 -9.95 1.16
CA SER A 283 22.09 -11.08 2.06
C SER A 283 23.58 -11.13 2.41
N SER A 284 23.86 -11.10 3.71
CA SER A 284 25.14 -11.47 4.32
C SER A 284 25.15 -12.97 4.58
#